data_AF-A0A1G6QUH0-F1
#
_entry.id   AF-A0A1G6QUH0-F1
#
_cell.length_a   1.000
_cell.length_b   1.000
_cell.length_c   1.000
_cell.angle_alpha   90.00
_cell.angle_beta   90.00
_cell.angle_gamma   90.00
#
_symmetry.space_group_name_H-M   'P 1'
#
loop_
_entity.id
_entity.type
_entity.pdbx_description
1 polymer ?
#
loop_
_entity_poly.entity_id
_entity_poly.type
_entity_poly.pdbx_seq_one_letter_code
_entity_poly.pdbx_strand_id
1 'polypeptide(L)'
;MTGGTPTTTGEGIPTASARTASAARTVTDVLQPRNVLLAGMLGIGLAAAGDWTGLLWGFLGALCAGLIPAGYIEWERGRGTWGDRHVVDRTKRAPIFFVILGSIGAGSVVMVLGNAPTGILVAMLALWVMTIGLLAVNTVWKISVDAAVASATVALLAVVHSPWWLAAYALTAAVCWTRVVLGYHTVAQTVAGSALGAATTLAYVLG
;
A
#
# COMPACT_ATOMS: atom_id res chain seq x y z
N MET A 1 -62.28 -18.16 -8.61
CA MET A 1 -61.72 -16.89 -9.13
C MET A 1 -61.15 -16.16 -7.93
N THR A 2 -59.91 -15.68 -7.83
CA THR A 2 -58.67 -15.73 -8.62
C THR A 2 -57.74 -14.78 -7.85
N GLY A 3 -56.50 -15.18 -7.58
CA GLY A 3 -55.43 -14.21 -7.26
C GLY A 3 -54.44 -14.65 -6.19
N GLY A 4 -53.32 -15.27 -6.61
CA GLY A 4 -52.03 -15.15 -5.92
C GLY A 4 -51.59 -13.67 -5.93
N THR A 5 -50.58 -13.18 -5.20
CA THR A 5 -49.19 -13.61 -4.86
C THR A 5 -48.62 -12.44 -3.98
N PRO A 6 -47.34 -12.35 -3.55
CA PRO A 6 -46.26 -13.33 -3.45
C PRO A 6 -45.58 -13.39 -2.06
N THR A 7 -44.81 -14.46 -1.86
CA THR A 7 -43.65 -14.55 -0.97
C THR A 7 -42.66 -13.42 -1.20
N THR A 8 -42.37 -12.62 -0.17
CA THR A 8 -41.08 -11.91 -0.07
C THR A 8 -40.22 -12.66 0.93
N THR A 9 -39.61 -13.75 0.47
CA THR A 9 -38.34 -14.21 1.05
C THR A 9 -37.37 -13.06 0.88
N GLY A 10 -37.13 -12.32 1.96
CA GLY A 10 -36.02 -11.40 2.04
C GLY A 10 -34.74 -12.19 1.80
N GLU A 11 -34.25 -12.16 0.57
CA GLU A 11 -32.87 -12.53 0.26
C GLU A 11 -31.99 -11.63 1.11
N GLY A 12 -31.61 -12.13 2.28
CA GLY A 12 -30.54 -11.58 3.07
C GLY A 12 -29.28 -11.69 2.22
N ILE A 13 -28.95 -10.60 1.51
CA ILE A 13 -27.60 -10.38 1.04
C ILE A 13 -26.70 -10.64 2.25
N PRO A 14 -25.76 -11.61 2.17
CA PRO A 14 -24.86 -11.89 3.28
C PRO A 14 -23.93 -10.69 3.44
N THR A 15 -24.41 -9.69 4.19
CA THR A 15 -23.55 -8.70 4.84
C THR A 15 -22.58 -9.52 5.67
N ALA A 16 -21.29 -9.41 5.36
CA ALA A 16 -20.25 -10.12 6.09
C ALA A 16 -20.55 -10.03 7.59
N SER A 17 -20.65 -11.18 8.27
CA SER A 17 -21.03 -11.25 9.68
C SER A 17 -20.32 -10.16 10.48
N ALA A 18 -20.99 -9.50 11.43
CA ALA A 18 -20.38 -8.42 12.23
C ALA A 18 -19.01 -8.81 12.81
N ARG A 19 -18.79 -10.10 13.08
CA ARG A 19 -17.50 -10.70 13.46
C ARG A 19 -16.45 -10.62 12.35
N THR A 20 -16.79 -10.98 11.12
CA THR A 20 -15.93 -10.86 9.93
C THR A 20 -15.55 -9.40 9.66
N ALA A 21 -16.50 -8.48 9.80
CA ALA A 21 -16.22 -7.04 9.66
C ALA A 21 -15.32 -6.49 10.77
N SER A 22 -15.48 -6.98 12.01
CA SER A 22 -14.61 -6.62 13.13
C SER A 22 -13.19 -7.16 12.95
N ALA A 23 -13.05 -8.43 12.58
CA ALA A 23 -11.74 -9.03 12.29
C ALA A 23 -11.04 -8.30 11.13
N ALA A 24 -11.76 -7.95 10.07
CA ALA A 24 -11.21 -7.19 8.95
C ALA A 24 -10.69 -5.80 9.37
N ARG A 25 -11.37 -5.12 10.32
CA ARG A 25 -10.90 -3.85 10.88
C ARG A 25 -9.62 -4.02 11.69
N THR A 26 -9.57 -4.99 12.61
CA THR A 26 -8.36 -5.28 13.38
C THR A 26 -7.17 -5.61 12.48
N VAL A 27 -7.38 -6.44 11.45
CA VAL A 27 -6.35 -6.77 10.47
C VAL A 27 -5.90 -5.52 9.71
N THR A 28 -6.83 -4.64 9.32
CA THR A 28 -6.51 -3.38 8.65
C THR A 28 -5.71 -2.44 9.55
N ASP A 29 -6.03 -2.37 10.83
CA ASP A 29 -5.35 -1.49 11.81
C ASP A 29 -3.92 -1.96 12.10
N VAL A 30 -3.72 -3.27 12.17
CA VAL A 30 -2.38 -3.86 12.36
C VAL A 30 -1.56 -3.74 11.07
N LEU A 31 -2.15 -4.10 9.93
CA LEU A 31 -1.52 -4.04 8.60
C LEU A 31 -1.73 -2.69 7.91
N GLN A 32 -1.83 -1.60 8.69
CA GLN A 32 -1.86 -0.27 8.10
C GLN A 32 -0.62 -0.09 7.21
N PRO A 33 -0.74 0.56 6.03
CA PRO A 33 0.38 0.78 5.12
C PRO A 33 1.60 1.39 5.81
N ARG A 34 1.36 2.24 6.82
CA ARG A 34 2.41 2.81 7.66
C ARG A 34 3.24 1.74 8.36
N ASN A 35 2.60 0.77 9.01
CA ASN A 35 3.28 -0.29 9.75
C ASN A 35 3.98 -1.27 8.79
N VAL A 36 3.33 -1.60 7.66
CA VAL A 36 3.89 -2.47 6.62
C VAL A 36 5.13 -1.84 5.99
N LEU A 37 5.07 -0.56 5.61
CA LEU A 37 6.22 0.17 5.06
C LEU A 37 7.32 0.34 6.10
N LEU A 38 6.98 0.63 7.35
CA LEU A 38 7.97 0.81 8.41
C LEU A 38 8.74 -0.49 8.68
N ALA A 39 8.05 -1.59 8.92
CA ALA A 39 8.68 -2.89 9.12
C ALA A 39 9.42 -3.37 7.85
N GLY A 40 8.77 -3.19 6.68
CA GLY A 40 9.30 -3.61 5.38
C GLY A 40 10.59 -2.90 5.00
N MET A 41 10.61 -1.58 5.04
CA MET A 41 11.79 -0.80 4.66
C MET A 41 12.94 -0.98 5.65
N LEU A 42 12.66 -1.11 6.95
CA LEU A 42 13.69 -1.47 7.94
C LEU A 42 14.31 -2.84 7.63
N GLY A 43 13.47 -3.84 7.31
CA GLY A 43 13.91 -5.17 6.92
C GLY A 43 14.75 -5.15 5.63
N ILE A 44 14.31 -4.42 4.61
CA ILE A 44 15.04 -4.25 3.35
C ILE A 44 16.38 -3.54 3.59
N GLY A 45 16.39 -2.48 4.40
CA GLY A 45 17.60 -1.73 4.74
C GLY A 45 18.63 -2.58 5.46
N LEU A 46 18.21 -3.32 6.49
CA LEU A 46 19.06 -4.26 7.21
C LEU A 46 19.59 -5.36 6.28
N ALA A 47 18.74 -5.94 5.44
CA ALA A 47 19.11 -6.99 4.50
C ALA A 47 20.08 -6.48 3.42
N ALA A 48 19.87 -5.27 2.91
CA ALA A 48 20.70 -4.67 1.86
C ALA A 48 22.08 -4.25 2.37
N ALA A 49 22.18 -3.75 3.61
CA ALA A 49 23.45 -3.33 4.19
C ALA A 49 24.23 -4.49 4.83
N GLY A 50 23.53 -5.50 5.36
CA GLY A 50 24.13 -6.57 6.15
C GLY A 50 24.56 -6.14 7.56
N ASP A 51 24.38 -4.87 7.92
CA ASP A 51 24.70 -4.29 9.22
C ASP A 51 23.62 -3.31 9.72
N TRP A 52 23.82 -2.82 10.93
CA TRP A 52 22.89 -1.90 11.61
C TRP A 52 22.77 -0.53 10.93
N THR A 53 23.73 -0.11 10.08
CA THR A 53 23.63 1.16 9.35
C THR A 53 22.49 1.13 8.32
N GLY A 54 22.18 -0.07 7.80
CA GLY A 54 21.02 -0.31 6.94
C GLY A 54 19.68 0.05 7.56
N LEU A 55 19.55 0.00 8.89
CA LEU A 55 18.33 0.41 9.59
C LEU A 55 18.06 1.90 9.45
N LEU A 56 19.10 2.74 9.44
CA LEU A 56 18.94 4.19 9.26
C LEU A 56 18.43 4.51 7.86
N TRP A 57 18.98 3.85 6.85
CA TRP A 57 18.52 3.98 5.47
C TRP A 57 17.11 3.42 5.30
N GLY A 58 16.81 2.27 5.91
CA GLY A 58 15.47 1.67 5.93
C GLY A 58 14.44 2.57 6.61
N PHE A 59 14.83 3.21 7.71
CA PHE A 59 13.99 4.19 8.40
C PHE A 59 13.75 5.43 7.54
N LEU A 60 14.77 5.94 6.87
CA LEU A 60 14.61 7.04 5.90
C LEU A 60 13.62 6.65 4.79
N GLY A 61 13.75 5.44 4.24
CA GLY A 61 12.80 4.91 3.26
C GLY A 61 11.37 4.85 3.80
N ALA A 62 11.17 4.31 5.01
CA ALA A 62 9.87 4.26 5.67
C ALA A 62 9.28 5.65 5.94
N LEU A 63 10.12 6.59 6.38
CA LEU A 63 9.75 7.97 6.64
C LEU A 63 9.24 8.63 5.36
N CYS A 64 10.03 8.51 4.29
CA CYS A 64 9.72 9.10 2.99
C CYS A 64 8.50 8.49 2.31
N ALA A 65 8.39 7.15 2.32
CA ALA A 65 7.34 6.43 1.60
C ALA A 65 6.02 6.29 2.38
N GLY A 66 6.05 6.34 3.72
CA GLY A 66 4.89 6.04 4.56
C GLY A 66 4.56 7.09 5.61
N LEU A 67 5.55 7.56 6.37
CA LEU A 67 5.31 8.42 7.54
C LEU A 67 4.96 9.86 7.15
N ILE A 68 5.70 10.46 6.21
CA ILE A 68 5.41 11.80 5.67
C ILE A 68 4.02 11.86 5.02
N PRO A 69 3.64 10.92 4.12
CA PRO A 69 2.30 10.89 3.52
C PRO A 69 1.19 10.72 4.56
N ALA A 70 1.38 9.86 5.56
CA ALA A 70 0.41 9.68 6.64
C ALA A 70 0.25 10.97 7.46
N GLY A 71 1.35 11.66 7.78
CA GLY A 71 1.32 12.94 8.48
C GLY A 71 0.61 14.03 7.68
N TYR A 72 0.83 14.08 6.36
CA TYR A 72 0.13 15.00 5.46
C TYR A 72 -1.39 14.78 5.47
N ILE A 73 -1.83 13.52 5.41
CA ILE A 73 -3.26 13.17 5.47
C ILE A 73 -3.89 13.61 6.80
N GLU A 74 -3.22 13.38 7.93
CA GLU A 74 -3.74 13.77 9.25
C GLU A 74 -3.79 15.30 9.41
N TRP A 75 -2.78 15.99 8.89
CA TRP A 75 -2.74 17.45 8.87
C TRP A 75 -3.87 18.06 8.02
N GLU A 76 -4.13 17.53 6.82
CA GLU A 76 -5.26 18.00 5.99
C GLU A 76 -6.62 17.72 6.63
N ARG A 77 -6.75 16.61 7.36
CA ARG A 77 -7.95 16.29 8.16
C ARG A 77 -8.17 17.28 9.29
N GLY A 78 -7.12 17.60 10.05
CA GLY A 78 -7.18 18.56 11.16
C GLY A 78 -7.55 19.99 10.73
N ARG A 79 -7.24 20.38 9.50
CA ARG A 79 -7.59 21.71 8.94
C ARG A 79 -9.02 21.83 8.44
N GLY A 80 -9.85 20.78 8.52
CA GLY A 80 -11.23 20.81 8.03
C GLY A 80 -11.37 20.92 6.50
N THR A 81 -10.27 20.93 5.75
CA THR A 81 -10.23 20.95 4.28
C THR A 81 -10.89 19.74 3.62
N TRP A 82 -11.08 18.67 4.39
CA TRP A 82 -11.78 17.44 4.01
C TRP A 82 -13.09 17.23 4.82
N GLY A 83 -13.51 18.24 5.60
CA GLY A 83 -14.62 18.18 6.56
C GLY A 83 -16.02 18.16 5.94
N ASP A 84 -16.18 18.56 4.68
CA ASP A 84 -17.49 18.48 4.01
C ASP A 84 -17.64 17.18 3.23
N ARG A 85 -18.64 16.42 3.68
CA ARG A 85 -18.99 15.02 3.38
C ARG A 85 -19.42 14.73 1.94
N HIS A 86 -18.89 15.41 0.93
CA HIS A 86 -19.19 15.17 -0.48
C HIS A 86 -17.98 15.01 -1.41
N VAL A 87 -16.75 15.04 -0.90
CA VAL A 87 -15.57 15.02 -1.79
C VAL A 87 -15.04 13.61 -2.02
N VAL A 88 -15.78 12.85 -2.83
CA VAL A 88 -15.25 11.69 -3.58
C VAL A 88 -14.64 12.18 -4.91
N ASP A 89 -13.91 13.30 -4.89
CA ASP A 89 -13.26 13.80 -6.09
C ASP A 89 -11.88 13.16 -6.26
N ARG A 90 -11.69 12.57 -7.44
CA ARG A 90 -10.38 12.06 -7.91
C ARG A 90 -9.29 13.13 -7.81
N THR A 91 -9.66 14.40 -7.91
CA THR A 91 -8.79 15.59 -7.82
C THR A 91 -8.16 15.80 -6.44
N LYS A 92 -8.77 15.36 -5.33
CA LYS A 92 -8.15 15.47 -3.99
C LYS A 92 -7.13 14.37 -3.68
N ARG A 93 -7.03 13.33 -4.52
CA ARG A 93 -6.07 12.22 -4.33
C ARG A 93 -4.70 12.50 -4.93
N ALA A 94 -4.64 13.25 -6.02
CA ALA A 94 -3.39 13.56 -6.72
C ALA A 94 -2.37 14.33 -5.87
N PRO A 95 -2.75 15.33 -5.03
CA PRO A 95 -1.80 16.05 -4.17
C PRO A 95 -0.98 15.11 -3.27
N ILE A 96 -1.62 14.08 -2.70
CA ILE A 96 -0.94 13.11 -1.84
C ILE A 96 0.13 12.33 -2.62
N PHE A 97 -0.16 11.92 -3.85
CA PHE A 97 0.83 11.24 -4.69
C PHE A 97 2.01 12.14 -5.04
N PHE A 98 1.80 13.43 -5.28
CA PHE A 98 2.91 14.37 -5.51
C PHE A 98 3.76 14.56 -4.26
N VAL A 99 3.16 14.62 -3.07
CA VAL A 99 3.89 14.65 -1.80
C VAL A 99 4.72 13.37 -1.62
N ILE A 100 4.14 12.20 -1.90
CA ILE A 100 4.86 10.91 -1.85
C ILE A 100 6.03 10.92 -2.85
N LEU A 101 5.80 11.31 -4.10
CA LEU A 101 6.82 11.34 -5.15
C LEU A 101 7.96 12.30 -4.81
N GLY A 102 7.64 13.50 -4.32
CA GLY A 102 8.65 14.46 -3.88
C GLY A 102 9.44 13.96 -2.67
N SER A 103 8.75 13.36 -1.70
CA SER A 103 9.35 12.80 -0.49
C SER A 103 10.28 11.62 -0.77
N ILE A 104 9.82 10.65 -1.56
CA ILE A 104 10.64 9.50 -1.98
C ILE A 104 11.80 9.98 -2.86
N GLY A 105 11.56 10.90 -3.81
CA GLY A 105 12.60 11.46 -4.67
C GLY A 105 13.70 12.18 -3.87
N ALA A 106 13.31 13.03 -2.91
CA ALA A 106 14.25 13.68 -2.01
C ALA A 106 15.02 12.66 -1.13
N GLY A 107 14.32 11.65 -0.60
CA GLY A 107 14.94 10.56 0.15
C GLY A 107 15.97 9.80 -0.67
N SER A 108 15.68 9.51 -1.95
CA SER A 108 16.63 8.88 -2.87
C SER A 108 17.85 9.76 -3.13
N VAL A 109 17.68 11.07 -3.27
CA VAL A 109 18.84 12.00 -3.41
C VAL A 109 19.71 11.96 -2.16
N VAL A 110 19.12 11.97 -0.96
CA VAL A 110 19.87 11.83 0.30
C VAL A 110 20.62 10.50 0.37
N MET A 111 19.99 9.40 -0.08
CA MET A 111 20.64 8.09 -0.16
C MET A 111 21.85 8.09 -1.11
N VAL A 112 21.74 8.75 -2.27
CA VAL A 112 22.86 8.88 -3.22
C VAL A 112 24.00 9.71 -2.62
N LEU A 113 23.69 10.85 -2.02
CA LEU A 113 24.69 11.74 -1.41
C LEU A 113 25.37 11.09 -0.19
N GLY A 114 24.64 10.26 0.54
CA GLY A 114 25.14 9.54 1.71
C GLY A 114 25.79 8.19 1.41
N ASN A 115 25.98 7.82 0.13
CA ASN A 115 26.52 6.52 -0.29
C ASN A 115 25.78 5.33 0.33
N ALA A 116 24.45 5.37 0.31
CA ALA A 116 23.61 4.27 0.80
C ALA A 116 23.86 2.99 -0.02
N PRO A 117 23.68 1.80 0.58
CA PRO A 117 23.79 0.54 -0.14
C PRO A 117 22.89 0.49 -1.37
N THR A 118 23.41 -0.03 -2.49
CA THR A 118 22.69 -0.06 -3.77
C THR A 118 21.33 -0.75 -3.65
N GLY A 119 21.23 -1.83 -2.85
CA GLY A 119 19.97 -2.54 -2.65
C GLY A 119 18.85 -1.63 -2.15
N ILE A 120 19.07 -0.88 -1.07
CA ILE A 120 18.01 -0.01 -0.55
C ILE A 120 17.68 1.14 -1.51
N LEU A 121 18.67 1.67 -2.23
CA LEU A 121 18.42 2.69 -3.26
C LEU A 121 17.55 2.14 -4.40
N VAL A 122 17.82 0.93 -4.88
CA VAL A 122 17.01 0.27 -5.93
C VAL A 122 15.59 0.01 -5.42
N ALA A 123 15.41 -0.45 -4.17
CA ALA A 123 14.08 -0.58 -3.57
C ALA A 123 13.34 0.77 -3.52
N MET A 124 14.03 1.84 -3.14
CA MET A 124 13.46 3.19 -3.03
C MET A 124 13.01 3.71 -4.40
N LEU A 125 13.85 3.54 -5.44
CA LEU A 125 13.52 3.90 -6.81
C LEU A 125 12.40 3.03 -7.39
N ALA A 126 12.36 1.73 -7.07
CA ALA A 126 11.28 0.84 -7.50
C ALA A 126 9.93 1.28 -6.91
N LEU A 127 9.89 1.65 -5.62
CA LEU A 127 8.71 2.24 -4.99
C LEU A 127 8.32 3.59 -5.61
N TRP A 128 9.31 4.40 -6.00
CA TRP A 128 9.06 5.66 -6.69
C TRP A 128 8.36 5.43 -8.04
N VAL A 129 8.90 4.54 -8.87
CA VAL A 129 8.31 4.17 -10.18
C VAL A 129 6.92 3.53 -9.99
N MET A 130 6.76 2.65 -9.01
CA MET A 130 5.45 2.09 -8.66
C MET A 130 4.45 3.20 -8.30
N THR A 131 4.87 4.23 -7.56
CA THR A 131 4.02 5.36 -7.19
C THR A 131 3.59 6.17 -8.42
N ILE A 132 4.48 6.35 -9.41
CA ILE A 132 4.13 6.96 -10.70
C ILE A 132 3.08 6.10 -11.41
N GLY A 133 3.26 4.78 -11.45
CA GLY A 133 2.29 3.85 -12.04
C GLY A 133 0.94 3.90 -11.32
N LEU A 134 0.94 3.94 -9.99
CA LEU A 134 -0.28 4.11 -9.18
C LEU A 134 -0.99 5.41 -9.52
N LEU A 135 -0.27 6.53 -9.58
CA LEU A 135 -0.83 7.82 -9.95
C LEU A 135 -1.45 7.77 -11.36
N ALA A 136 -0.72 7.27 -12.35
CA ALA A 136 -1.18 7.17 -13.73
C ALA A 136 -2.46 6.32 -13.85
N VAL A 137 -2.47 5.11 -13.28
CA VAL A 137 -3.64 4.24 -13.34
C VAL A 137 -4.81 4.82 -12.56
N ASN A 138 -4.56 5.41 -11.38
CA ASN A 138 -5.61 5.95 -10.52
C ASN A 138 -6.34 7.18 -11.11
N THR A 139 -5.81 7.81 -12.17
CA THR A 139 -6.54 8.83 -12.93
C THR A 139 -7.73 8.23 -13.70
N VAL A 140 -7.56 7.01 -14.23
CA VAL A 140 -8.55 6.32 -15.08
C VAL A 140 -9.35 5.30 -14.27
N TRP A 141 -8.67 4.47 -13.49
CA TRP A 141 -9.23 3.33 -12.74
C TRP A 141 -8.67 3.24 -11.31
N LYS A 142 -9.56 3.32 -10.32
CA LYS A 142 -9.20 3.29 -8.90
C LYS A 142 -8.63 1.92 -8.51
N ILE A 143 -7.33 1.84 -8.27
CA ILE A 143 -6.65 0.62 -7.79
C ILE A 143 -6.31 0.71 -6.29
N SER A 144 -6.08 -0.43 -5.64
CA SER A 144 -5.79 -0.48 -4.21
C SER A 144 -4.31 -0.21 -3.94
N VAL A 145 -4.02 0.94 -3.34
CA VAL A 145 -2.67 1.31 -2.89
C VAL A 145 -2.19 0.39 -1.77
N ASP A 146 -3.07 0.01 -0.83
CA ASP A 146 -2.72 -0.90 0.26
C ASP A 146 -2.25 -2.26 -0.27
N ALA A 147 -2.95 -2.81 -1.28
CA ALA A 147 -2.56 -4.06 -1.93
C ALA A 147 -1.22 -3.93 -2.66
N ALA A 148 -1.00 -2.81 -3.37
CA ALA A 148 0.26 -2.55 -4.06
C ALA A 148 1.45 -2.44 -3.09
N VAL A 149 1.30 -1.69 -2.00
CA VAL A 149 2.34 -1.51 -0.98
C VAL A 149 2.65 -2.82 -0.25
N ALA A 150 1.61 -3.58 0.14
CA ALA A 150 1.80 -4.88 0.79
C ALA A 150 2.53 -5.86 -0.15
N SER A 151 2.11 -5.95 -1.40
CA SER A 151 2.76 -6.79 -2.42
C SER A 151 4.22 -6.37 -2.68
N ALA A 152 4.48 -5.08 -2.89
CA ALA A 152 5.83 -4.56 -3.12
C ALA A 152 6.76 -4.85 -1.94
N THR A 153 6.28 -4.67 -0.71
CA THR A 153 7.09 -4.95 0.50
C THR A 153 7.53 -6.41 0.55
N VAL A 154 6.60 -7.33 0.35
CA VAL A 154 6.89 -8.77 0.35
C VAL A 154 7.82 -9.14 -0.81
N ALA A 155 7.55 -8.62 -2.01
CA ALA A 155 8.33 -8.92 -3.20
C ALA A 155 9.77 -8.41 -3.11
N LEU A 156 9.97 -7.18 -2.62
CA LEU A 156 11.30 -6.59 -2.42
C LEU A 156 12.08 -7.33 -1.32
N LEU A 157 11.45 -7.70 -0.21
CA LEU A 157 12.09 -8.53 0.82
C LEU A 157 12.50 -9.90 0.28
N ALA A 158 11.68 -10.49 -0.61
CA ALA A 158 12.00 -11.78 -1.22
C ALA A 158 13.26 -11.73 -2.10
N VAL A 159 13.44 -10.62 -2.83
CA VAL A 159 14.60 -10.43 -3.72
C VAL A 159 15.85 -9.98 -2.97
N VAL A 160 15.70 -9.05 -2.01
CA VAL A 160 16.85 -8.46 -1.30
C VAL A 160 17.39 -9.41 -0.21
N HIS A 161 16.51 -10.14 0.48
CA HIS A 161 16.91 -10.98 1.60
C HIS A 161 16.81 -12.47 1.29
N SER A 162 15.60 -12.98 1.02
CA SER A 162 15.40 -14.42 0.82
C SER A 162 14.04 -14.77 0.22
N PRO A 163 13.96 -15.72 -0.74
CA PRO A 163 12.70 -16.17 -1.33
C PRO A 163 11.64 -16.68 -0.33
N TRP A 164 12.05 -17.07 0.89
CA TRP A 164 11.12 -17.48 1.96
C TRP A 164 10.10 -16.39 2.31
N TRP A 165 10.43 -15.11 2.07
CA TRP A 165 9.48 -14.01 2.24
C TRP A 165 8.25 -14.12 1.34
N LEU A 166 8.28 -14.92 0.26
CA LEU A 166 7.07 -15.18 -0.54
C LEU A 166 5.93 -15.80 0.30
N ALA A 167 6.21 -16.48 1.41
CA ALA A 167 5.18 -16.94 2.34
C ALA A 167 4.38 -15.77 2.95
N ALA A 168 4.98 -14.58 3.09
CA ALA A 168 4.31 -13.38 3.58
C ALA A 168 3.28 -12.82 2.59
N TYR A 169 3.16 -13.35 1.36
CA TYR A 169 2.00 -13.05 0.50
C TYR A 169 0.67 -13.48 1.13
N ALA A 170 0.68 -14.39 2.11
CA ALA A 170 -0.50 -14.67 2.92
C ALA A 170 -1.02 -13.41 3.65
N LEU A 171 -0.11 -12.53 4.12
CA LEU A 171 -0.47 -11.25 4.72
C LEU A 171 -1.01 -10.27 3.66
N THR A 172 -0.39 -10.21 2.49
CA THR A 172 -0.90 -9.43 1.35
C THR A 172 -2.30 -9.88 0.94
N ALA A 173 -2.55 -11.18 0.89
CA ALA A 173 -3.87 -11.74 0.62
C ALA A 173 -4.87 -11.36 1.71
N ALA A 174 -4.47 -11.35 2.98
CA ALA A 174 -5.30 -10.87 4.07
C ALA A 174 -5.65 -9.38 3.90
N VAL A 175 -4.69 -8.52 3.52
CA VAL A 175 -4.96 -7.12 3.18
C VAL A 175 -5.97 -7.02 2.04
N CYS A 176 -5.74 -7.70 0.92
CA CYS A 176 -6.67 -7.71 -0.22
C CYS A 176 -8.08 -8.16 0.20
N TRP A 177 -8.17 -9.23 1.00
CA TRP A 177 -9.43 -9.73 1.54
C TRP A 177 -10.18 -8.67 2.34
N THR A 178 -9.51 -7.95 3.26
CA THR A 178 -10.16 -6.88 4.03
C THR A 178 -10.70 -5.77 3.12
N ARG A 179 -10.00 -5.41 2.05
CA ARG A 179 -10.44 -4.35 1.12
C ARG A 179 -11.67 -4.75 0.31
N VAL A 180 -11.78 -6.02 -0.04
CA VAL A 180 -12.95 -6.57 -0.74
C VAL A 180 -14.14 -6.72 0.21
N VAL A 181 -13.94 -7.31 1.39
CA VAL A 181 -15.01 -7.55 2.37
C VAL A 181 -15.57 -6.26 2.93
N LEU A 182 -14.74 -5.24 3.16
CA LEU A 182 -15.19 -3.93 3.63
C LEU A 182 -15.80 -3.08 2.50
N GLY A 183 -15.87 -3.59 1.26
CA GLY A 183 -16.46 -2.90 0.12
C GLY A 183 -15.66 -1.71 -0.39
N TYR A 184 -14.38 -1.57 0.00
CA TYR A 184 -13.53 -0.47 -0.42
C TYR A 184 -13.03 -0.62 -1.86
N HIS A 185 -12.82 -1.86 -2.29
CA HIS A 185 -12.28 -2.23 -3.60
C HIS A 185 -12.86 -3.56 -4.12
N THR A 186 -12.81 -3.76 -5.44
CA THR A 186 -13.13 -5.06 -6.05
C THR A 186 -11.89 -5.97 -6.10
N VAL A 187 -12.10 -7.28 -6.29
CA VAL A 187 -11.01 -8.25 -6.44
C VAL A 187 -10.06 -7.85 -7.58
N ALA A 188 -10.62 -7.40 -8.72
CA ALA A 188 -9.81 -6.94 -9.85
C ALA A 188 -8.90 -5.75 -9.48
N GLN A 189 -9.39 -4.81 -8.67
CA GLN A 189 -8.60 -3.66 -8.22
C GLN A 189 -7.48 -4.05 -7.25
N THR A 190 -7.72 -5.03 -6.38
CA THR A 190 -6.68 -5.54 -5.46
C THR A 190 -5.65 -6.39 -6.17
N VAL A 191 -6.05 -7.18 -7.18
CA VAL A 191 -5.13 -7.97 -8.01
C VAL A 191 -4.26 -7.05 -8.86
N ALA A 192 -4.85 -6.05 -9.53
CA ALA A 192 -4.09 -5.08 -10.31
C ALA A 192 -3.09 -4.30 -9.45
N GLY A 193 -3.49 -3.85 -8.25
CA GLY A 193 -2.59 -3.22 -7.28
C GLY A 193 -1.46 -4.16 -6.87
N SER A 194 -1.78 -5.40 -6.51
CA SER A 194 -0.77 -6.40 -6.10
C SER A 194 0.21 -6.73 -7.23
N ALA A 195 -0.26 -6.83 -8.47
CA ALA A 195 0.59 -7.06 -9.65
C ALA A 195 1.55 -5.90 -9.89
N LEU A 196 1.07 -4.66 -9.78
CA LEU A 196 1.92 -3.47 -9.88
C LEU A 196 2.97 -3.43 -8.76
N GLY A 197 2.58 -3.82 -7.54
CA GLY A 197 3.52 -3.97 -6.42
C GLY A 197 4.57 -5.04 -6.66
N ALA A 198 4.18 -6.21 -7.16
CA ALA A 198 5.10 -7.30 -7.47
C ALA A 198 6.08 -6.92 -8.58
N ALA A 199 5.65 -6.12 -9.56
CA ALA A 199 6.49 -5.62 -10.65
C ALA A 199 7.67 -4.75 -10.18
N THR A 200 7.67 -4.27 -8.93
CA THR A 200 8.83 -3.56 -8.35
C THR A 200 10.11 -4.39 -8.35
N THR A 201 10.01 -5.72 -8.31
CA THR A 201 11.17 -6.63 -8.37
C THR A 201 11.87 -6.61 -9.72
N LEU A 202 11.20 -6.17 -10.80
CA LEU A 202 11.83 -6.04 -12.11
C LEU A 202 13.03 -5.09 -12.07
N ALA A 203 13.04 -4.11 -11.15
CA ALA A 203 14.17 -3.21 -10.96
C ALA A 203 15.47 -3.95 -10.58
N TYR A 204 15.37 -5.10 -9.92
CA TYR A 204 16.52 -5.94 -9.53
C TYR A 204 16.86 -7.01 -10.56
N VAL A 205 15.95 -7.29 -11.48
CA VAL A 205 16.20 -8.21 -12.60
C VAL A 205 16.90 -7.48 -13.74
N LEU A 206 16.59 -6.19 -13.91
CA LEU A 206 17.09 -5.36 -15.00
C LEU A 206 18.31 -4.49 -14.63
N GLY A 207 18.74 -4.51 -13.36
CA GLY A 207 19.78 -3.63 -12.81
C GLY A 207 20.78 -4.37 -11.95
#